data_AF-A0A7R9W245-F1
#
_entry.id   AF-A0A7R9W245-F1
#
_cell.length_a   1.000
_cell.length_b   1.000
_cell.length_c   1.000
_cell.angle_alpha   90.00
_cell.angle_beta   90.00
_cell.angle_gamma   90.00
#
_symmetry.space_group_name_H-M   'P 1'
#
loop_
_entity.id
_entity.type
_entity.pdbx_description
1 polymer ?
#
loop_
_entity_poly.entity_id
_entity_poly.type
_entity_poly.pdbx_seq_one_letter_code
_entity_poly.pdbx_strand_id
1 'polypeptide(L)'
;VGSRGGVVVITEAVRRHSGDARVIGQAFRALRNLAKGTGEDVSSNRLAIGGAVICIVQAMTLHAQDESVQAEGCALLRNLSVDEDVRPAIVAAGAIGAIVAAMKEHPKSEKVSSQACGSLYNLSFSSGSLAEMKKDKYCKKVLK
;
A
#
# COMPACT_ATOMS: atom_id res chain seq x y z
N VAL A 1 -14.71 -19.33 -5.19
CA VAL A 1 -13.43 -18.78 -5.66
C VAL A 1 -12.73 -18.19 -4.45
N GLY A 2 -11.71 -18.89 -3.94
CA GLY A 2 -11.05 -18.51 -2.68
C GLY A 2 -10.32 -17.17 -2.77
N SER A 3 -10.19 -16.51 -1.62
CA SER A 3 -9.45 -15.26 -1.36
C SER A 3 -8.12 -15.14 -2.12
N ARG A 4 -7.39 -16.25 -2.30
CA ARG A 4 -6.16 -16.38 -3.10
C ARG A 4 -6.33 -16.05 -4.60
N GLY A 5 -7.39 -16.56 -5.23
CA GLY A 5 -7.67 -16.29 -6.64
C GLY A 5 -8.05 -14.84 -6.88
N GLY A 6 -8.73 -14.21 -5.91
CA GLY A 6 -9.12 -12.81 -5.98
C GLY A 6 -7.93 -11.85 -5.99
N VAL A 7 -6.95 -12.05 -5.10
CA VAL A 7 -5.74 -11.20 -5.04
C VAL A 7 -4.93 -11.31 -6.33
N VAL A 8 -4.65 -12.53 -6.80
CA VAL A 8 -3.86 -12.75 -8.02
C VAL A 8 -4.55 -12.17 -9.26
N VAL A 9 -5.86 -12.36 -9.40
CA VAL A 9 -6.62 -11.82 -10.55
C VAL A 9 -6.61 -10.29 -10.54
N ILE A 10 -6.74 -9.65 -9.37
CA ILE A 10 -6.71 -8.20 -9.31
C ILE A 10 -5.29 -7.66 -9.55
N THR A 11 -4.25 -8.32 -9.04
CA THR A 11 -2.86 -7.94 -9.34
C THR A 11 -2.55 -8.06 -10.83
N GLU A 12 -3.05 -9.09 -11.49
CA GLU A 12 -2.90 -9.25 -12.95
C GLU A 12 -3.70 -8.17 -13.71
N ALA A 13 -4.90 -7.81 -13.25
CA ALA A 13 -5.66 -6.71 -13.82
C ALA A 13 -4.94 -5.36 -13.67
N VAL A 14 -4.32 -5.10 -12.50
CA VAL A 14 -3.46 -3.93 -12.26
C VAL A 14 -2.28 -3.89 -13.22
N ARG A 15 -1.64 -5.04 -13.51
CA ARG A 15 -0.55 -5.13 -14.49
C ARG A 15 -1.03 -4.85 -15.92
N ARG A 16 -2.16 -5.43 -16.33
CA ARG A 16 -2.71 -5.30 -17.69
C ARG A 16 -3.28 -3.91 -17.97
N HIS A 17 -3.83 -3.26 -16.96
CA HIS A 17 -4.44 -1.93 -17.07
C HIS A 17 -3.65 -0.87 -16.31
N SER A 18 -2.32 -1.02 -16.30
CA SER A 18 -1.42 -0.11 -15.59
C SER A 18 -1.50 1.33 -16.07
N GLY A 19 -2.03 1.61 -17.27
CA GLY A 19 -2.23 2.97 -17.77
C GLY A 19 -3.53 3.67 -17.36
N ASP A 20 -4.51 2.97 -16.76
CA ASP A 20 -5.82 3.56 -16.43
C ASP A 20 -5.98 3.77 -14.92
N ALA A 21 -5.85 5.02 -14.48
CA ALA A 21 -5.97 5.40 -13.08
C ALA A 21 -7.31 5.04 -12.43
N ARG A 22 -8.42 5.01 -13.20
CA ARG A 22 -9.74 4.62 -12.68
C ARG A 22 -9.79 3.13 -12.40
N VAL A 23 -9.27 2.32 -13.33
CA VAL A 23 -9.18 0.86 -13.16
C VAL A 23 -8.27 0.52 -11.99
N ILE A 24 -7.14 1.23 -11.85
CA ILE A 24 -6.22 1.05 -10.73
C ILE A 24 -6.88 1.41 -9.39
N GLY A 25 -7.58 2.55 -9.31
CA GLY A 25 -8.30 2.95 -8.10
C GLY A 25 -9.39 1.94 -7.69
N GLN A 26 -10.11 1.38 -8.66
CA GLN A 26 -11.11 0.33 -8.42
C GLN A 26 -10.46 -0.99 -7.98
N ALA A 27 -9.36 -1.38 -8.62
CA ALA A 27 -8.59 -2.57 -8.26
C ALA A 27 -8.06 -2.48 -6.83
N PHE A 28 -7.53 -1.32 -6.41
CA PHE A 28 -7.08 -1.10 -5.04
C PHE A 28 -8.21 -1.20 -4.03
N ARG A 29 -9.40 -0.63 -4.33
CA ARG A 29 -10.58 -0.80 -3.48
C ARG A 29 -11.01 -2.26 -3.35
N ALA A 30 -10.97 -3.02 -4.45
CA ALA A 30 -11.30 -4.44 -4.44
C ALA A 30 -10.30 -5.25 -3.60
N LEU A 31 -9.00 -5.01 -3.78
CA LEU A 31 -7.94 -5.61 -2.95
C LEU A 31 -8.12 -5.27 -1.47
N ARG A 32 -8.46 -4.02 -1.16
CA ARG A 32 -8.70 -3.56 0.21
C ARG A 32 -9.86 -4.30 0.88
N ASN A 33 -10.94 -4.54 0.14
CA ASN A 33 -12.09 -5.28 0.65
C ASN A 33 -11.77 -6.77 0.82
N LEU A 34 -11.00 -7.36 -0.11
CA LEU A 34 -10.56 -8.76 -0.01
C LEU A 34 -9.58 -8.97 1.15
N ALA A 35 -8.69 -8.01 1.42
CA ALA A 35 -7.80 -8.05 2.58
C ALA A 35 -8.56 -8.01 3.92
N LYS A 36 -9.82 -7.56 3.93
CA LYS A 36 -10.69 -7.50 5.12
C LYS A 36 -11.50 -8.80 5.33
N GLY A 37 -11.54 -9.70 4.34
CA GLY A 37 -12.33 -10.92 4.35
C GLY A 37 -11.69 -12.03 5.20
N THR A 38 -12.33 -12.34 6.31
CA THR A 38 -12.03 -13.42 7.25
C THR A 38 -12.26 -14.81 6.64
N GLY A 39 -11.30 -15.73 6.77
CA GLY A 39 -11.54 -17.16 6.60
C GLY A 39 -10.45 -17.90 5.83
N GLU A 40 -9.72 -18.72 6.60
CA GLU A 40 -8.86 -19.87 6.24
C GLU A 40 -7.72 -19.63 5.20
N ASP A 41 -6.51 -19.97 5.65
CA ASP A 41 -5.24 -19.98 4.93
C ASP A 41 -4.45 -18.65 4.87
N VAL A 42 -4.14 -18.14 6.07
CA VAL A 42 -3.35 -16.91 6.31
C VAL A 42 -1.95 -17.01 5.67
N SER A 43 -1.27 -18.15 5.75
CA SER A 43 0.06 -18.40 5.18
C SER A 43 0.11 -18.27 3.66
N SER A 44 -0.94 -18.75 3.01
CA SER A 44 -1.12 -18.77 1.57
C SER A 44 -1.46 -17.41 0.96
N ASN A 45 -2.11 -16.55 1.75
CA ASN A 45 -2.40 -15.16 1.42
C ASN A 45 -1.14 -14.28 1.53
N ARG A 46 -0.26 -14.55 2.50
CA ARG A 46 0.97 -13.78 2.74
C ARG A 46 1.94 -13.71 1.54
N LEU A 47 2.15 -14.84 0.85
CA LEU A 47 3.00 -14.87 -0.36
C LEU A 47 2.40 -14.05 -1.51
N ALA A 48 1.07 -14.09 -1.68
CA ALA A 48 0.37 -13.25 -2.66
C ALA A 48 0.44 -11.77 -2.29
N ILE A 49 0.40 -11.44 -0.98
CA ILE A 49 0.51 -10.07 -0.50
C ILE A 49 1.87 -9.46 -0.83
N GLY A 50 2.99 -10.19 -0.69
CA GLY A 50 4.31 -9.67 -1.06
C GLY A 50 4.41 -9.23 -2.54
N GLY A 51 3.92 -10.06 -3.47
CA GLY A 51 3.84 -9.70 -4.90
C GLY A 51 2.83 -8.59 -5.20
N ALA A 52 1.70 -8.58 -4.47
CA ALA A 52 0.70 -7.53 -4.60
C ALA A 52 1.23 -6.17 -4.14
N VAL A 53 2.01 -6.10 -3.06
CA VAL A 53 2.57 -4.84 -2.56
C VAL A 53 3.52 -4.21 -3.57
N ILE A 54 4.37 -5.00 -4.25
CA ILE A 54 5.24 -4.48 -5.31
C ILE A 54 4.39 -3.85 -6.43
N CYS A 55 3.31 -4.51 -6.84
CA CYS A 55 2.43 -3.98 -7.88
C CYS A 55 1.71 -2.70 -7.41
N ILE A 56 1.30 -2.62 -6.14
CA ILE A 56 0.70 -1.42 -5.56
C ILE A 56 1.68 -0.26 -5.58
N VAL A 57 2.92 -0.48 -5.12
CA VAL A 57 3.99 0.53 -5.12
C VAL A 57 4.31 1.00 -6.53
N GLN A 58 4.39 0.09 -7.50
CA GLN A 58 4.61 0.42 -8.91
C GLN A 58 3.47 1.25 -9.50
N ALA A 59 2.22 0.86 -9.24
CA ALA A 59 1.06 1.59 -9.72
C ALA A 59 0.94 2.98 -9.07
N MET A 60 1.24 3.11 -7.76
CA MET A 60 1.34 4.43 -7.11
C MET A 60 2.45 5.28 -7.72
N THR A 61 3.59 4.68 -8.11
CA THR A 61 4.68 5.41 -8.76
C THR A 61 4.27 5.89 -10.15
N LEU A 62 3.61 5.02 -10.93
CA LEU A 62 3.16 5.34 -12.29
C LEU A 62 2.07 6.42 -12.31
N HIS A 63 1.18 6.40 -11.32
CA HIS A 63 0.07 7.35 -11.17
C HIS A 63 0.33 8.35 -10.04
N ALA A 64 1.57 8.83 -9.89
CA ALA A 64 1.97 9.76 -8.84
C ALA A 64 1.07 11.01 -8.78
N GLN A 65 0.64 11.50 -9.96
CA GLN A 65 -0.19 12.71 -10.11
C GLN A 65 -1.69 12.48 -9.84
N ASP A 66 -2.15 11.24 -9.72
CA ASP A 66 -3.57 10.94 -9.47
C ASP A 66 -3.84 10.81 -7.96
N GLU A 67 -4.51 11.83 -7.40
CA GLU A 67 -4.84 11.88 -5.97
C GLU A 67 -5.65 10.65 -5.52
N SER A 68 -6.57 10.15 -6.35
CA SER A 68 -7.43 9.01 -6.00
C SER A 68 -6.60 7.73 -5.93
N VAL A 69 -5.69 7.52 -6.88
CA VAL A 69 -4.78 6.35 -6.86
C VAL A 69 -3.86 6.42 -5.65
N GLN A 70 -3.31 7.59 -5.35
CA GLN A 70 -2.47 7.77 -4.16
C GLN A 70 -3.23 7.50 -2.86
N ALA A 71 -4.45 8.03 -2.72
CA ALA A 71 -5.26 7.86 -1.52
C ALA A 71 -5.65 6.39 -1.31
N GLU A 72 -6.10 5.69 -2.36
CA GLU A 72 -6.47 4.28 -2.28
C GLU A 72 -5.24 3.36 -2.08
N GLY A 73 -4.11 3.69 -2.71
CA GLY A 73 -2.84 2.99 -2.51
C GLY A 73 -2.36 3.08 -1.07
N CYS A 74 -2.33 4.29 -0.50
CA CYS A 74 -2.01 4.51 0.91
C CYS A 74 -3.00 3.79 1.85
N ALA A 75 -4.29 3.82 1.55
CA ALA A 75 -5.31 3.14 2.36
C ALA A 75 -5.14 1.60 2.34
N LEU A 76 -4.80 1.05 1.18
CA LEU A 76 -4.53 -0.38 1.03
C LEU A 76 -3.28 -0.80 1.82
N LEU A 77 -2.18 -0.05 1.70
CA LEU A 77 -0.96 -0.28 2.48
C LEU A 77 -1.19 -0.15 3.99
N ARG A 78 -2.01 0.82 4.41
CA ARG A 78 -2.43 0.96 5.81
C ARG A 78 -3.17 -0.29 6.30
N ASN A 79 -4.10 -0.82 5.53
CA ASN A 79 -4.85 -2.01 5.92
C ASN A 79 -3.96 -3.25 5.97
N LEU A 80 -3.08 -3.44 5.00
CA LEU A 80 -2.14 -4.57 4.98
C LEU A 80 -1.14 -4.49 6.13
N SER A 81 -0.69 -3.29 6.51
CA SER A 81 0.26 -3.08 7.61
C SER A 81 -0.35 -3.25 9.01
N VAL A 82 -1.66 -3.47 9.14
CA VAL A 82 -2.26 -3.89 10.42
C VAL A 82 -1.66 -5.23 10.85
N ASP A 83 -1.48 -6.14 9.91
CA ASP A 83 -0.87 -7.45 10.14
C ASP A 83 0.66 -7.33 10.29
N GLU A 84 1.16 -7.59 11.49
CA GLU A 84 2.58 -7.46 11.85
C GLU A 84 3.47 -8.37 11.01
N ASP A 85 2.93 -9.52 10.66
CA ASP A 85 3.57 -10.57 9.88
C ASP A 85 3.80 -10.14 8.42
N VAL A 86 3.07 -9.13 7.94
CA VAL A 86 3.13 -8.61 6.57
C VAL A 86 3.99 -7.34 6.49
N ARG A 87 4.15 -6.60 7.60
CA ARG A 87 4.91 -5.33 7.61
C ARG A 87 6.32 -5.45 7.04
N PRO A 88 7.14 -6.48 7.34
CA PRO A 88 8.48 -6.60 6.76
C PRO A 88 8.47 -6.70 5.24
N ALA A 89 7.50 -7.41 4.66
CA ALA A 89 7.33 -7.51 3.20
C ALA A 89 6.91 -6.17 2.60
N ILE A 90 6.07 -5.39 3.30
CA ILE A 90 5.67 -4.04 2.86
C ILE A 90 6.88 -3.09 2.85
N VAL A 91 7.70 -3.13 3.90
CA VAL A 91 8.93 -2.34 3.98
C VAL A 91 9.90 -2.76 2.87
N ALA A 92 10.14 -4.06 2.70
CA ALA A 92 11.05 -4.59 1.67
C ALA A 92 10.61 -4.25 0.24
N ALA A 93 9.32 -4.05 0.00
CA ALA A 93 8.78 -3.61 -1.29
C ALA A 93 8.96 -2.10 -1.57
N GLY A 94 9.58 -1.34 -0.66
CA GLY A 94 9.82 0.09 -0.82
C GLY A 94 8.59 0.97 -0.58
N ALA A 95 7.57 0.45 0.10
CA ALA A 95 6.30 1.16 0.30
C ALA A 95 6.45 2.46 1.11
N ILE A 96 7.41 2.54 2.04
CA ILE A 96 7.67 3.76 2.83
C ILE A 96 8.01 4.92 1.89
N GLY A 97 8.88 4.70 0.91
CA GLY A 97 9.25 5.73 -0.07
C GLY A 97 8.06 6.18 -0.92
N ALA A 98 7.23 5.24 -1.38
CA ALA A 98 6.04 5.53 -2.16
C ALA A 98 4.99 6.32 -1.36
N ILE A 99 4.75 5.96 -0.09
CA ILE A 99 3.82 6.68 0.78
C ILE A 99 4.28 8.12 1.01
N VAL A 100 5.59 8.33 1.23
CA VAL A 100 6.14 9.67 1.41
C VAL A 100 6.09 10.48 0.13
N ALA A 101 6.37 9.86 -1.02
CA ALA A 101 6.24 10.51 -2.32
C ALA A 101 4.79 10.96 -2.56
N ALA A 102 3.81 10.12 -2.23
CA ALA A 102 2.39 10.45 -2.32
C ALA A 102 2.02 11.71 -1.50
N MET A 103 2.50 11.79 -0.26
CA MET A 103 2.27 12.98 0.60
C MET A 103 2.96 14.24 0.08
N LYS A 104 4.14 14.10 -0.55
CA LYS A 104 4.88 15.22 -1.16
C LYS A 104 4.21 15.72 -2.43
N GLU A 105 3.65 14.82 -3.24
CA GLU A 105 2.97 15.13 -4.49
C GLU A 105 1.58 15.74 -4.25
N HIS A 106 0.88 15.28 -3.20
CA HIS A 106 -0.47 15.75 -2.85
C HIS A 106 -0.53 16.41 -1.46
N PRO A 107 0.22 17.50 -1.20
CA PRO A 107 0.36 18.08 0.12
C PRO A 107 -0.95 18.72 0.66
N LYS A 108 -1.92 18.98 -0.22
CA LYS A 108 -3.24 19.53 0.13
C LYS A 108 -4.32 18.45 0.29
N SER A 109 -4.02 17.19 -0.05
CA SER A 109 -5.00 16.11 0.08
C SER A 109 -4.98 15.57 1.51
N GLU A 110 -6.02 15.88 2.25
CA GLU A 110 -6.25 15.31 3.58
C GLU A 110 -6.44 13.79 3.51
N LYS A 111 -7.03 13.28 2.41
CA LYS A 111 -7.23 11.84 2.20
C LYS A 111 -5.90 11.11 2.08
N VAL A 112 -5.03 11.59 1.19
CA VAL A 112 -3.68 11.02 1.03
C VAL A 112 -2.92 11.12 2.34
N SER A 113 -2.93 12.29 2.98
CA SER A 113 -2.20 12.53 4.23
C SER A 113 -2.67 11.64 5.37
N SER A 114 -3.98 11.53 5.61
CA SER A 114 -4.55 10.71 6.70
C SER A 114 -4.21 9.23 6.53
N GLN A 115 -4.38 8.68 5.32
CA GLN A 115 -4.09 7.28 5.05
C GLN A 115 -2.59 6.98 5.08
N ALA A 116 -1.78 7.89 4.53
CA ALA A 116 -0.32 7.79 4.56
C ALA A 116 0.22 7.82 5.99
N CYS A 117 -0.23 8.76 6.82
CA CYS A 117 0.15 8.82 8.24
C CYS A 117 -0.22 7.53 8.97
N GLY A 118 -1.43 7.01 8.78
CA GLY A 118 -1.85 5.75 9.38
C GLY A 118 -0.99 4.55 8.92
N SER A 119 -0.63 4.51 7.63
CA SER A 119 0.25 3.47 7.11
C SER A 119 1.67 3.57 7.69
N LEU A 120 2.24 4.78 7.76
CA LEU A 120 3.56 5.00 8.35
C LEU A 120 3.58 4.67 9.84
N TYR A 121 2.52 5.01 10.57
CA TYR A 121 2.37 4.66 11.99
C TYR A 121 2.44 3.13 12.18
N ASN A 122 1.64 2.36 11.44
CA ASN A 122 1.66 0.90 11.53
C ASN A 122 3.04 0.32 11.15
N LEU A 123 3.64 0.84 10.08
CA LEU A 123 4.96 0.39 9.62
C LEU A 123 6.08 0.75 10.59
N SER A 124 5.93 1.79 11.42
CA SER A 124 6.96 2.20 12.40
C SER A 124 7.30 1.13 13.44
N PHE A 125 6.38 0.19 13.68
CA PHE A 125 6.58 -0.97 14.56
C PHE A 125 7.31 -2.14 13.88
N SER A 126 7.56 -2.07 12.56
CA SER A 126 8.32 -3.09 11.83
C SER A 126 9.82 -2.92 12.01
N SER A 127 10.55 -4.01 12.17
CA SER A 127 12.01 -4.03 12.15
C SER A 127 12.51 -3.45 10.80
N GLY A 128 13.39 -2.45 10.84
CA GLY A 128 13.97 -1.82 9.64
C GLY A 128 13.23 -0.58 9.11
N SER A 129 11.94 -0.39 9.44
CA SER A 129 11.17 0.77 8.95
C SER A 129 11.70 2.10 9.50
N LEU A 130 12.07 2.13 10.78
CA LEU A 130 12.60 3.33 11.43
C LEU A 130 13.91 3.81 10.80
N ALA A 131 14.73 2.90 10.26
CA ALA A 131 15.96 3.27 9.57
C ALA A 131 15.65 3.98 8.23
N GLU A 132 14.66 3.51 7.49
CA GLU A 132 14.21 4.15 6.26
C GLU A 132 13.47 5.46 6.53
N MET A 133 12.57 5.48 7.50
CA MET A 133 11.84 6.69 7.91
C MET A 133 12.78 7.78 8.44
N LYS A 134 13.89 7.43 9.10
CA LYS A 134 14.90 8.39 9.56
C LYS A 134 15.72 9.03 8.43
N LYS A 135 15.79 8.40 7.25
CA LYS A 135 16.45 8.98 6.07
C LYS A 135 15.63 10.11 5.44
N ASP A 136 14.30 10.05 5.55
CA ASP A 136 13.43 11.09 5.01
C ASP A 136 13.10 12.17 6.05
N LYS A 137 13.46 13.43 5.77
CA LYS A 137 13.15 14.58 6.64
C LYS A 137 11.65 14.79 6.84
N TYR A 138 10.82 14.36 5.88
CA TYR A 138 9.37 14.49 5.92
C TYR A 138 8.74 13.53 6.95
N CYS A 139 9.19 12.28 6.99
CA CYS A 139 8.74 11.29 7.99
C CYS A 139 9.01 11.74 9.43
N LYS A 140 10.13 12.43 9.69
CA LYS A 140 10.46 12.95 11.04
C LYS A 140 9.46 13.98 11.56
N LYS A 141 8.75 14.68 10.67
CA LYS A 141 7.75 15.68 11.03
C LYS A 141 6.38 15.05 11.30
N VAL A 142 6.11 13.89 10.69
CA VAL A 142 4.86 13.13 10.81
C VAL A 142 4.84 12.21 12.04
N LEU A 143 6.01 11.77 12.53
CA LEU A 143 6.16 10.87 13.68
C LEU A 143 6.40 11.59 15.03
N LYS A 144 6.34 12.92 15.08
CA LYS A 144 6.41 13.72 16.31
C LYS A 144 5.00 14.11 16.74
#